data_AF-A0A090WPZ5-F1
#
_entry.id   AF-A0A090WPZ5-F1
#
_cell.length_a   1.000
_cell.length_b   1.000
_cell.length_c   1.000
_cell.angle_alpha   90.00
_cell.angle_beta   90.00
_cell.angle_gamma   90.00
#
_symmetry.space_group_name_H-M   'P 1'
#
loop_
_entity.id
_entity.type
_entity.pdbx_description
1 polymer ?
#
loop_
_entity_poly.entity_id
_entity_poly.type
_entity_poly.pdbx_seq_one_letter_code
_entity_poly.pdbx_strand_id
1 'polypeptide(L)'
;MKAPNDEEYFALPSHTRIVDGEPTKNPRYLERNINIEETRESYLGEIGVRLFRKIKSTDPVVQVVNAVLPGRRNNPADKASGIRPLAVYNPIHYQETPELFMDFICSLTGKSPSTTGAGSEGALTKGPFNMLTPTTDLNNALLSHILTGYDAFSTAAGYVGGENKVDHDISLLIPEIWSRLTPEDRDPKKLIEHGALEKIEDFEHDGKTILASRLGYRITKIFSLRCLNRLFDEPTAVFNEKMLKPELQGLEDYVDGINNIVEAQEKVALRYFEDGSINSAIPPLKILLNIMAYGSYEGKQINDLELRKYFDRDYVLSSDWYKERLSIKQQKDINFYSSQIKYLEDFIAKPSNKILVDDMKIEDRLTRVKALYSESKSENYLNSLIGTIGADPLCRK
;
A
#
# COMPACT_ATOMS: atom_id res chain seq x y z
N MET A 1 -30.79 -28.70 -22.32
CA MET A 1 -32.05 -27.94 -22.51
C MET A 1 -32.00 -27.34 -23.90
N LYS A 2 -32.98 -27.61 -24.77
CA LYS A 2 -33.11 -26.88 -26.05
C LYS A 2 -33.53 -25.45 -25.71
N ALA A 3 -32.82 -24.46 -26.23
CA ALA A 3 -33.19 -23.06 -26.04
C ALA A 3 -34.57 -22.80 -26.68
N PRO A 4 -35.42 -21.94 -26.07
CA PRO A 4 -36.79 -21.72 -26.52
C PRO A 4 -36.93 -20.87 -27.80
N ASN A 5 -35.83 -20.33 -28.35
CA ASN A 5 -35.83 -19.51 -29.57
C ASN A 5 -34.91 -20.14 -30.65
N ASP A 6 -35.23 -19.94 -31.92
CA ASP A 6 -34.46 -20.40 -33.09
C ASP A 6 -33.16 -19.61 -33.33
N GLU A 7 -32.91 -18.54 -32.56
CA GLU A 7 -31.71 -17.70 -32.68
C GLU A 7 -30.67 -18.02 -31.60
N GLU A 8 -29.42 -18.14 -32.03
CA GLU A 8 -28.26 -18.27 -31.14
C GLU A 8 -27.55 -16.92 -30.98
N TYR A 9 -27.30 -16.54 -29.74
CA TYR A 9 -26.55 -15.33 -29.42
C TYR A 9 -25.12 -15.68 -29.00
N PHE A 10 -24.18 -14.84 -29.40
CA PHE A 10 -22.79 -14.89 -28.96
C PHE A 10 -22.26 -13.47 -28.74
N ALA A 11 -21.16 -13.35 -28.00
CA ALA A 11 -20.49 -12.08 -27.74
C ALA A 11 -19.04 -12.16 -28.27
N LEU A 12 -18.56 -11.05 -28.84
CA LEU A 12 -17.18 -10.92 -29.31
C LEU A 12 -16.48 -9.82 -28.52
N PRO A 13 -15.22 -10.02 -28.08
CA PRO A 13 -14.44 -8.96 -27.44
C PRO A 13 -14.28 -7.69 -28.31
N SER A 14 -14.32 -7.84 -29.64
CA SER A 14 -14.25 -6.73 -30.61
C SER A 14 -15.57 -5.98 -30.81
N HIS A 15 -16.69 -6.47 -30.28
CA HIS A 15 -18.03 -5.90 -30.48
C HIS A 15 -18.68 -5.59 -29.14
N THR A 16 -18.16 -4.57 -28.46
CA THR A 16 -18.74 -4.11 -27.20
C THR A 16 -20.11 -3.47 -27.44
N ARG A 17 -20.95 -3.44 -26.40
CA ARG A 17 -22.28 -2.83 -26.47
C ARG A 17 -22.19 -1.39 -26.99
N ILE A 18 -23.01 -1.06 -27.99
CA ILE A 18 -23.18 0.31 -28.48
C ILE A 18 -24.03 1.10 -27.47
N VAL A 19 -23.53 2.26 -27.04
CA VAL A 19 -24.19 3.23 -26.16
C VAL A 19 -24.08 4.59 -26.85
N ASP A 20 -25.23 5.22 -27.14
CA ASP A 20 -25.31 6.50 -27.85
C ASP A 20 -24.54 6.52 -29.19
N GLY A 21 -24.60 5.41 -29.94
CA GLY A 21 -23.96 5.27 -31.25
C GLY A 21 -22.50 4.82 -31.20
N GLU A 22 -21.86 4.77 -30.03
CA GLU A 22 -20.45 4.43 -29.88
C GLU A 22 -20.23 3.14 -29.05
N PRO A 23 -19.19 2.34 -29.35
CA PRO A 23 -18.82 1.19 -28.52
C PRO A 23 -18.47 1.61 -27.08
N THR A 24 -19.04 0.93 -26.09
CA THR A 24 -18.72 1.21 -24.69
C THR A 24 -17.24 0.97 -24.40
N LYS A 25 -16.63 1.89 -23.64
CA LYS A 25 -15.25 1.80 -23.15
C LYS A 25 -15.13 0.99 -21.84
N ASN A 26 -16.23 0.42 -21.35
CA ASN A 26 -16.29 -0.38 -20.12
C ASN A 26 -16.90 -1.78 -20.36
N PRO A 27 -16.36 -2.60 -21.29
CA PRO A 27 -16.78 -3.99 -21.41
C PRO A 27 -16.47 -4.76 -20.13
N ARG A 28 -17.35 -5.68 -19.74
CA ARG A 28 -17.23 -6.44 -18.49
C ARG A 28 -17.57 -7.91 -18.70
N TYR A 29 -16.87 -8.76 -17.96
CA TYR A 29 -17.20 -10.16 -17.76
C TYR A 29 -16.72 -10.54 -16.34
N LEU A 30 -17.32 -11.58 -15.76
CA LEU A 30 -16.83 -12.16 -14.51
C LEU A 30 -15.83 -13.26 -14.85
N GLU A 31 -14.54 -12.94 -14.75
CA GLU A 31 -13.47 -13.91 -14.93
C GLU A 31 -13.49 -14.95 -13.80
N ARG A 32 -13.39 -16.24 -14.15
CA ARG A 32 -13.27 -17.30 -13.15
C ARG A 32 -11.92 -17.13 -12.45
N ASN A 33 -11.91 -17.11 -11.12
CA ASN A 33 -10.65 -17.11 -10.38
C ASN A 33 -9.86 -18.39 -10.72
N ILE A 34 -8.77 -18.21 -11.46
CA ILE A 34 -7.90 -19.28 -11.95
C ILE A 34 -7.11 -19.98 -10.84
N ASN A 35 -7.08 -19.41 -9.63
CA ASN A 35 -6.35 -19.92 -8.47
C ASN A 35 -7.24 -20.71 -7.48
N ILE A 36 -8.50 -21.03 -7.84
CA ILE A 36 -9.39 -21.82 -6.97
C ILE A 36 -8.95 -23.28 -6.89
N GLU A 37 -8.57 -23.86 -8.02
CA GLU A 37 -8.13 -25.25 -8.11
C GLU A 37 -6.61 -25.30 -8.06
N GLU A 38 -6.06 -26.27 -7.33
CA GLU A 38 -4.62 -26.51 -7.36
C GLU A 38 -4.21 -26.94 -8.77
N THR A 39 -3.21 -26.24 -9.33
CA THR A 39 -2.58 -26.63 -10.58
C THR A 39 -1.27 -27.33 -10.32
N ARG A 40 -0.70 -27.95 -11.36
CA ARG A 40 0.65 -28.51 -11.26
C ARG A 40 1.66 -27.44 -10.85
N GLU A 41 1.52 -26.22 -11.35
CA GLU A 41 2.40 -25.09 -11.06
C GLU A 41 2.29 -24.65 -9.60
N SER A 42 1.07 -24.50 -9.06
CA SER A 42 0.88 -24.14 -7.65
C SER A 42 1.39 -25.23 -6.71
N TYR A 43 1.13 -26.51 -7.05
CA TYR A 43 1.65 -27.65 -6.30
C TYR A 43 3.18 -27.67 -6.29
N LEU A 44 3.82 -27.55 -7.45
CA LEU A 44 5.29 -27.54 -7.55
C LEU A 44 5.90 -26.32 -6.83
N GLY A 45 5.25 -25.16 -6.90
CA GLY A 45 5.63 -23.96 -6.16
C GLY A 45 5.61 -24.20 -4.64
N GLU A 46 4.53 -24.79 -4.12
CA GLU A 46 4.45 -25.13 -2.70
C GLU A 46 5.49 -26.18 -2.30
N ILE A 47 5.61 -27.28 -3.04
CA ILE A 47 6.56 -28.36 -2.75
C ILE A 47 8.00 -27.84 -2.76
N GLY A 48 8.35 -26.96 -3.71
CA GLY A 48 9.66 -26.32 -3.74
C GLY A 48 9.95 -25.55 -2.44
N VAL A 49 8.99 -24.72 -1.99
CA VAL A 49 9.13 -23.97 -0.73
C VAL A 49 9.17 -24.90 0.48
N ARG A 50 8.33 -25.94 0.52
CA ARG A 50 8.27 -26.94 1.58
C ARG A 50 9.61 -27.64 1.75
N LEU A 51 10.20 -28.12 0.67
CA LEU A 51 11.50 -28.79 0.68
C LEU A 51 12.62 -27.83 1.08
N PHE A 52 12.64 -26.61 0.53
CA PHE A 52 13.63 -25.59 0.87
C PHE A 52 13.60 -25.22 2.36
N ARG A 53 12.40 -25.02 2.93
CA ARG A 53 12.20 -24.67 4.34
C ARG A 53 12.13 -25.89 5.28
N LYS A 54 12.23 -27.11 4.76
CA LYS A 54 12.14 -28.39 5.50
C LYS A 54 10.85 -28.53 6.32
N ILE A 55 9.72 -28.08 5.77
CA ILE A 55 8.41 -28.12 6.44
C ILE A 55 7.85 -29.55 6.35
N LYS A 56 7.34 -30.10 7.47
CA LYS A 56 6.74 -31.44 7.53
C LYS A 56 5.51 -31.51 6.63
N SER A 57 5.20 -32.68 6.06
CA SER A 57 4.04 -32.87 5.17
C SER A 57 2.70 -32.50 5.80
N THR A 58 2.57 -32.59 7.13
CA THR A 58 1.37 -32.26 7.88
C THR A 58 1.23 -30.78 8.21
N ASP A 59 2.32 -30.02 8.13
CA ASP A 59 2.35 -28.62 8.53
C ASP A 59 2.06 -27.72 7.33
N PRO A 60 1.31 -26.62 7.50
CA PRO A 60 0.99 -25.72 6.40
C PRO A 60 2.23 -24.94 5.94
N VAL A 61 2.31 -24.67 4.63
CA VAL A 61 3.30 -23.73 4.08
C VAL A 61 2.69 -22.33 4.09
N VAL A 62 3.14 -21.49 5.00
CA VAL A 62 2.71 -20.07 5.04
C VAL A 62 3.59 -19.24 4.12
N GLN A 63 2.99 -18.69 3.07
CA GLN A 63 3.62 -17.66 2.24
C GLN A 63 3.37 -16.29 2.88
N VAL A 64 4.43 -15.50 2.98
CA VAL A 64 4.38 -14.13 3.52
C VAL A 64 4.79 -13.15 2.44
N VAL A 65 4.30 -11.91 2.56
CA VAL A 65 4.77 -10.81 1.73
C VAL A 65 6.28 -10.64 1.95
N ASN A 66 7.02 -10.40 0.89
CA ASN A 66 8.48 -10.27 0.92
C ASN A 66 8.98 -8.97 0.28
N ALA A 67 8.13 -8.25 -0.45
CA ALA A 67 8.39 -6.91 -0.95
C ALA A 67 7.05 -6.18 -1.18
N VAL A 68 7.04 -4.86 -0.97
CA VAL A 68 5.89 -3.99 -1.25
C VAL A 68 6.30 -3.02 -2.35
N LEU A 69 5.67 -3.15 -3.52
CA LEU A 69 6.13 -2.48 -4.76
C LEU A 69 4.96 -1.71 -5.38
N PRO A 70 4.59 -0.54 -4.84
CA PRO A 70 3.43 0.20 -5.33
C PRO A 70 3.66 0.69 -6.77
N GLY A 71 2.63 0.56 -7.61
CA GLY A 71 2.62 1.13 -8.95
C GLY A 71 2.14 2.58 -8.92
N ARG A 72 2.76 3.45 -9.72
CA ARG A 72 2.33 4.83 -9.94
C ARG A 72 1.96 5.04 -11.38
N ARG A 73 0.75 5.55 -11.60
CA ARG A 73 0.31 5.98 -12.92
C ARG A 73 0.81 7.40 -13.18
N ASN A 74 1.85 7.51 -13.98
CA ASN A 74 2.41 8.78 -14.43
C ASN A 74 1.76 9.24 -15.73
N ASN A 75 1.72 10.56 -15.93
CA ASN A 75 1.28 11.17 -17.19
C ASN A 75 2.12 12.41 -17.52
N PRO A 76 2.36 12.66 -18.82
CA PRO A 76 2.91 13.94 -19.26
C PRO A 76 1.87 15.05 -19.05
N ALA A 77 2.30 16.29 -19.25
CA ALA A 77 1.37 17.42 -19.36
C ALA A 77 0.50 17.26 -20.61
N ASP A 78 -0.80 17.51 -20.49
CA ASP A 78 -1.71 17.69 -21.62
C ASP A 78 -2.41 19.05 -21.47
N LYS A 79 -1.79 20.06 -22.11
CA LYS A 79 -2.25 21.45 -22.05
C LYS A 79 -3.62 21.63 -22.69
N ALA A 80 -3.99 20.82 -23.69
CA ALA A 80 -5.28 20.94 -24.36
C ALA A 80 -6.41 20.46 -23.45
N SER A 81 -6.17 19.42 -22.66
CA SER A 81 -7.12 18.87 -21.69
C SER A 81 -6.99 19.47 -20.28
N GLY A 82 -6.08 20.44 -20.07
CA GLY A 82 -5.80 21.05 -18.77
C GLY A 82 -5.20 20.09 -17.74
N ILE A 83 -4.56 19.01 -18.18
CA ILE A 83 -3.96 18.00 -17.31
C ILE A 83 -2.51 18.40 -17.00
N ARG A 84 -2.21 18.61 -15.72
CA ARG A 84 -0.86 18.87 -15.24
C ARG A 84 0.02 17.60 -15.25
N PRO A 85 1.34 17.74 -15.44
CA PRO A 85 2.26 16.62 -15.43
C PRO A 85 2.31 15.93 -14.05
N LEU A 86 2.55 14.63 -14.08
CA LEU A 86 2.88 13.80 -12.89
C LEU A 86 4.05 12.83 -13.16
N ALA A 87 4.63 12.86 -14.37
CA ALA A 87 5.72 11.98 -14.78
C ALA A 87 7.10 12.44 -14.27
N VAL A 88 7.20 12.77 -12.98
CA VAL A 88 8.45 13.21 -12.32
C VAL A 88 9.29 12.06 -11.76
N TYR A 89 8.72 10.85 -11.71
CA TYR A 89 9.42 9.67 -11.26
C TYR A 89 10.23 9.03 -12.40
N ASN A 90 11.41 8.53 -12.06
CA ASN A 90 12.16 7.60 -12.88
C ASN A 90 11.51 6.19 -12.83
N PRO A 91 12.07 5.15 -13.49
CA PRO A 91 11.46 3.82 -13.53
C PRO A 91 11.14 3.22 -12.16
N ILE A 92 12.02 3.42 -11.17
CA ILE A 92 11.94 2.82 -9.83
C ILE A 92 12.49 3.81 -8.80
N HIS A 93 11.63 4.22 -7.87
CA HIS A 93 12.03 5.01 -6.71
C HIS A 93 12.02 4.18 -5.44
N TYR A 94 12.97 4.41 -4.54
CA TYR A 94 12.87 4.00 -3.14
C TYR A 94 12.39 5.20 -2.33
N GLN A 95 11.33 5.02 -1.56
CA GLN A 95 10.84 6.07 -0.67
C GLN A 95 10.92 5.57 0.76
N GLU A 96 11.56 6.38 1.62
CA GLU A 96 11.49 6.13 3.05
C GLU A 96 10.03 6.26 3.52
N THR A 97 9.71 5.67 4.68
CA THR A 97 8.35 5.61 5.21
C THR A 97 7.61 6.96 5.17
N PRO A 98 8.20 8.11 5.55
CA PRO A 98 7.51 9.38 5.50
C PRO A 98 7.01 9.76 4.10
N GLU A 99 7.91 9.78 3.12
CA GLU A 99 7.63 10.15 1.73
C GLU A 99 6.64 9.17 1.09
N LEU A 100 6.81 7.87 1.35
CA LEU A 100 5.88 6.84 0.89
C LEU A 100 4.46 7.08 1.40
N PHE A 101 4.31 7.46 2.67
CA PHE A 101 3.00 7.67 3.26
C PHE A 101 2.37 8.99 2.85
N MET A 102 3.14 10.03 2.51
CA MET A 102 2.58 11.22 1.84
C MET A 102 1.90 10.83 0.52
N ASP A 103 2.50 9.90 -0.22
CA ASP A 103 1.93 9.34 -1.44
C ASP A 103 0.70 8.48 -1.18
N PHE A 104 0.72 7.58 -0.19
CA PHE A 104 -0.42 6.74 0.16
C PHE A 104 -1.62 7.51 0.70
N ILE A 105 -1.40 8.59 1.44
CA ILE A 105 -2.49 9.48 1.92
C ILE A 105 -3.23 10.09 0.74
N CYS A 106 -2.52 10.47 -0.32
CA CYS A 106 -3.10 11.20 -1.44
C CYS A 106 -3.58 10.30 -2.58
N SER A 107 -2.82 9.23 -2.90
CA SER A 107 -3.06 8.33 -4.03
C SER A 107 -3.38 9.10 -5.31
N LEU A 108 -2.40 9.83 -5.81
CA LEU A 108 -2.57 10.80 -6.91
C LEU A 108 -2.78 10.12 -8.27
N THR A 109 -3.62 10.75 -9.11
CA THR A 109 -3.91 10.32 -10.47
C THR A 109 -4.15 11.51 -11.40
N GLY A 110 -3.64 11.43 -12.63
CA GLY A 110 -3.88 12.46 -13.65
C GLY A 110 -5.25 12.39 -14.33
N LYS A 111 -6.03 11.33 -14.13
CA LYS A 111 -7.23 11.03 -14.93
C LYS A 111 -8.54 11.68 -14.48
N SER A 112 -8.52 12.50 -13.44
CA SER A 112 -9.68 13.31 -13.02
C SER A 112 -9.16 14.49 -12.19
N PRO A 113 -8.53 15.48 -12.85
CA PRO A 113 -7.91 16.59 -12.15
C PRO A 113 -8.97 17.34 -11.31
N SER A 114 -8.60 17.67 -10.09
CA SER A 114 -9.43 18.53 -9.25
C SER A 114 -9.32 19.98 -9.73
N THR A 115 -10.20 20.87 -9.27
CA THR A 115 -10.15 22.31 -9.61
C THR A 115 -8.82 23.01 -9.29
N THR A 116 -7.93 22.37 -8.52
CA THR A 116 -6.66 22.94 -8.05
C THR A 116 -5.44 22.03 -8.28
N GLY A 117 -5.51 21.00 -9.13
CA GLY A 117 -4.37 20.12 -9.39
C GLY A 117 -4.74 18.66 -9.68
N ALA A 118 -3.81 17.73 -9.41
CA ALA A 118 -4.03 16.29 -9.61
C ALA A 118 -5.31 15.77 -8.93
N GLY A 119 -5.88 14.71 -9.49
CA GLY A 119 -6.94 13.95 -8.85
C GLY A 119 -6.38 13.12 -7.70
N SER A 120 -7.20 12.85 -6.69
CA SER A 120 -6.89 11.96 -5.57
C SER A 120 -7.90 10.83 -5.54
N GLU A 121 -7.42 9.59 -5.46
CA GLU A 121 -8.26 8.40 -5.24
C GLU A 121 -8.59 8.18 -3.76
N GLY A 122 -8.17 9.11 -2.90
CA GLY A 122 -8.25 9.03 -1.44
C GLY A 122 -7.19 8.10 -0.85
N ALA A 123 -7.08 8.10 0.48
CA ALA A 123 -6.10 7.29 1.19
C ALA A 123 -6.12 5.82 0.75
N LEU A 124 -4.94 5.30 0.40
CA LEU A 124 -4.73 3.91 -0.04
C LEU A 124 -5.57 3.50 -1.25
N THR A 125 -5.98 4.43 -2.12
CA THR A 125 -6.96 4.23 -3.22
C THR A 125 -8.35 3.78 -2.76
N LYS A 126 -8.66 3.95 -1.47
CA LYS A 126 -9.91 3.48 -0.85
C LYS A 126 -10.98 4.55 -0.73
N GLY A 127 -10.81 5.74 -1.31
CA GLY A 127 -11.77 6.85 -1.22
C GLY A 127 -13.22 6.44 -1.55
N PRO A 128 -13.48 5.70 -2.64
CA PRO A 128 -14.83 5.23 -2.99
C PRO A 128 -15.36 4.05 -2.16
N PHE A 129 -14.51 3.43 -1.32
CA PHE A 129 -14.79 2.13 -0.70
C PHE A 129 -14.69 2.14 0.84
N ASN A 130 -14.31 3.27 1.44
CA ASN A 130 -14.18 3.41 2.89
C ASN A 130 -15.34 4.24 3.46
N MET A 131 -16.23 3.58 4.20
CA MET A 131 -17.37 4.20 4.89
C MET A 131 -17.01 4.77 6.28
N LEU A 132 -15.74 4.65 6.69
CA LEU A 132 -15.20 5.15 7.95
C LEU A 132 -14.20 6.27 7.70
N THR A 133 -13.67 6.86 8.79
CA THR A 133 -12.60 7.85 8.68
C THR A 133 -11.32 7.19 8.15
N PRO A 134 -10.65 7.77 7.12
CA PRO A 134 -9.45 7.17 6.54
C PRO A 134 -8.27 7.05 7.51
N THR A 135 -8.27 7.84 8.59
CA THR A 135 -7.23 7.82 9.62
C THR A 135 -6.99 6.43 10.20
N THR A 136 -8.05 5.64 10.44
CA THR A 136 -7.90 4.28 10.97
C THR A 136 -7.14 3.38 10.01
N ASP A 137 -7.45 3.43 8.71
CA ASP A 137 -6.73 2.66 7.71
C ASP A 137 -5.27 3.09 7.60
N LEU A 138 -5.02 4.40 7.63
CA LEU A 138 -3.66 4.97 7.55
C LEU A 138 -2.83 4.64 8.79
N ASN A 139 -3.40 4.71 10.00
CA ASN A 139 -2.72 4.30 11.23
C ASN A 139 -2.26 2.85 11.14
N ASN A 140 -3.16 1.96 10.70
CA ASN A 140 -2.88 0.53 10.60
C ASN A 140 -1.89 0.21 9.48
N ALA A 141 -2.01 0.84 8.32
CA ALA A 141 -1.06 0.68 7.22
C ALA A 141 0.34 1.17 7.59
N LEU A 142 0.45 2.36 8.19
CA LEU A 142 1.71 2.96 8.62
C LEU A 142 2.39 2.12 9.68
N LEU A 143 1.64 1.72 10.70
CA LEU A 143 2.16 0.86 11.76
C LEU A 143 2.58 -0.52 11.21
N SER A 144 1.80 -1.11 10.30
CA SER A 144 2.16 -2.37 9.64
C SER A 144 3.49 -2.24 8.90
N HIS A 145 3.67 -1.18 8.10
CA HIS A 145 4.89 -0.93 7.36
C HIS A 145 6.11 -0.78 8.29
N ILE A 146 5.99 0.02 9.36
CA ILE A 146 7.05 0.22 10.35
C ILE A 146 7.40 -1.08 11.09
N LEU A 147 6.40 -1.82 11.60
CA LEU A 147 6.63 -3.02 12.43
C LEU A 147 7.23 -4.19 11.66
N THR A 148 6.89 -4.30 10.38
CA THR A 148 7.42 -5.33 9.49
C THR A 148 8.79 -4.96 8.92
N GLY A 149 9.18 -3.69 8.99
CA GLY A 149 10.44 -3.20 8.43
C GLY A 149 10.52 -3.40 6.92
N TYR A 150 9.38 -3.30 6.21
CA TYR A 150 9.38 -3.40 4.75
C TYR A 150 9.97 -2.14 4.14
N ASP A 151 10.76 -2.32 3.08
CA ASP A 151 11.13 -1.26 2.17
C ASP A 151 10.12 -1.20 1.02
N ALA A 152 9.76 0.01 0.59
CA ALA A 152 8.86 0.21 -0.53
C ALA A 152 9.55 0.86 -1.71
N PHE A 153 9.43 0.22 -2.88
CA PHE A 153 9.91 0.77 -4.13
C PHE A 153 8.73 1.07 -5.05
N SER A 154 8.50 2.36 -5.33
CA SER A 154 7.47 2.78 -6.26
C SER A 154 7.93 2.64 -7.70
N THR A 155 7.02 2.20 -8.57
CA THR A 155 7.35 1.79 -9.95
C THR A 155 6.49 2.56 -10.95
N ALA A 156 7.12 3.08 -12.00
CA ALA A 156 6.43 3.90 -12.98
C ALA A 156 5.58 3.06 -13.94
N ALA A 157 4.35 3.48 -14.18
CA ALA A 157 3.46 3.00 -15.22
C ALA A 157 2.93 4.19 -16.05
N GLY A 158 2.62 3.95 -17.32
CA GLY A 158 2.22 4.97 -18.29
C GLY A 158 3.44 5.67 -18.88
N TYR A 159 4.11 6.52 -18.10
CA TYR A 159 5.20 7.38 -18.57
C TYR A 159 6.37 7.51 -17.56
N VAL A 160 7.57 7.75 -18.10
CA VAL A 160 8.76 8.16 -17.36
C VAL A 160 9.27 9.48 -17.97
N GLY A 161 9.03 10.60 -17.29
CA GLY A 161 9.13 11.92 -17.91
C GLY A 161 8.08 12.16 -19.00
N GLY A 162 8.18 13.30 -19.69
CA GLY A 162 7.21 13.71 -20.71
C GLY A 162 7.30 12.96 -22.05
N GLU A 163 8.44 12.35 -22.35
CA GLU A 163 8.76 11.78 -23.67
C GLU A 163 8.66 10.24 -23.70
N ASN A 164 8.96 9.54 -22.60
CA ASN A 164 9.06 8.08 -22.61
C ASN A 164 7.75 7.42 -22.15
N LYS A 165 6.97 6.95 -23.12
CA LYS A 165 5.80 6.11 -22.86
C LYS A 165 6.24 4.67 -22.58
N VAL A 166 5.91 4.16 -21.40
CA VAL A 166 6.30 2.81 -20.92
C VAL A 166 5.09 1.90 -20.67
N ASP A 167 3.86 2.42 -20.75
CA ASP A 167 2.62 1.68 -20.46
C ASP A 167 2.75 0.78 -19.22
N HIS A 168 2.87 -0.54 -19.37
CA HIS A 168 3.08 -1.49 -18.27
C HIS A 168 4.40 -2.28 -18.39
N ASP A 169 5.30 -1.88 -19.29
CA ASP A 169 6.55 -2.60 -19.57
C ASP A 169 7.40 -2.72 -18.30
N ILE A 170 7.55 -1.63 -17.56
CA ILE A 170 8.26 -1.64 -16.27
C ILE A 170 7.50 -2.50 -15.26
N SER A 171 6.17 -2.36 -15.16
CA SER A 171 5.34 -3.10 -14.20
C SER A 171 5.51 -4.62 -14.34
N LEU A 172 5.63 -5.13 -15.57
CA LEU A 172 5.84 -6.55 -15.84
C LEU A 172 7.24 -7.04 -15.44
N LEU A 173 8.26 -6.16 -15.49
CA LEU A 173 9.63 -6.51 -15.10
C LEU A 173 9.83 -6.58 -13.59
N ILE A 174 9.03 -5.85 -12.80
CA ILE A 174 9.19 -5.79 -11.34
C ILE A 174 9.26 -7.16 -10.65
N PRO A 175 8.29 -8.09 -10.83
CA PRO A 175 8.38 -9.42 -10.20
C PRO A 175 9.60 -10.21 -10.70
N GLU A 176 10.00 -10.04 -11.95
CA GLU A 176 11.17 -10.73 -12.52
C GLU A 176 12.48 -10.23 -11.90
N ILE A 177 12.59 -8.92 -11.67
CA ILE A 177 13.74 -8.32 -10.99
C ILE A 177 13.77 -8.80 -9.53
N TRP A 178 12.69 -8.56 -8.77
CA TRP A 178 12.70 -8.77 -7.32
C TRP A 178 12.83 -10.24 -6.90
N SER A 179 12.29 -11.17 -7.69
CA SER A 179 12.40 -12.61 -7.41
C SER A 179 13.82 -13.14 -7.60
N ARG A 180 14.62 -12.46 -8.42
CA ARG A 180 16.01 -12.85 -8.70
C ARG A 180 17.01 -12.16 -7.79
N LEU A 181 16.62 -11.15 -7.02
CA LEU A 181 17.50 -10.46 -6.06
C LEU A 181 17.52 -11.18 -4.70
N THR A 182 18.69 -11.27 -4.10
CA THR A 182 18.79 -11.68 -2.70
C THR A 182 18.25 -10.56 -1.79
N PRO A 183 17.88 -10.84 -0.53
CA PRO A 183 17.49 -9.79 0.41
C PRO A 183 18.56 -8.70 0.58
N GLU A 184 19.84 -9.06 0.51
CA GLU A 184 20.96 -8.12 0.56
C GLU A 184 21.08 -7.26 -0.71
N ASP A 185 20.87 -7.85 -1.90
CA ASP A 185 20.96 -7.12 -3.18
C ASP A 185 19.88 -6.03 -3.33
N ARG A 186 18.81 -6.10 -2.53
CA ARG A 186 17.68 -5.17 -2.57
C ARG A 186 17.51 -4.34 -1.29
N ASP A 187 18.46 -4.42 -0.36
CA ASP A 187 18.51 -3.58 0.84
C ASP A 187 18.81 -2.13 0.44
N PRO A 188 17.89 -1.16 0.71
CA PRO A 188 18.10 0.23 0.33
C PRO A 188 19.36 0.85 0.92
N LYS A 189 19.78 0.46 2.14
CA LYS A 189 20.99 1.01 2.76
C LYS A 189 22.22 0.65 1.94
N LYS A 190 22.31 -0.62 1.52
CA LYS A 190 23.38 -1.09 0.65
C LYS A 190 23.29 -0.49 -0.74
N LEU A 191 22.09 -0.34 -1.29
CA LEU A 191 21.92 0.29 -2.60
C LEU A 191 22.36 1.77 -2.58
N ILE A 192 22.08 2.51 -1.51
CA ILE A 192 22.56 3.89 -1.31
C ILE A 192 24.09 3.91 -1.17
N GLU A 193 24.67 3.06 -0.31
CA GLU A 193 26.12 2.97 -0.10
C GLU A 193 26.88 2.73 -1.41
N HIS A 194 26.34 1.89 -2.28
CA HIS A 194 26.95 1.56 -3.57
C HIS A 194 26.62 2.55 -4.70
N GLY A 195 25.87 3.62 -4.43
CA GLY A 195 25.43 4.59 -5.44
C GLY A 195 24.40 4.03 -6.45
N ALA A 196 23.76 2.91 -6.15
CA ALA A 196 22.66 2.36 -6.93
C ALA A 196 21.36 3.15 -6.70
N LEU A 197 21.22 3.81 -5.55
CA LEU A 197 20.16 4.78 -5.26
C LEU A 197 20.77 6.17 -5.06
N GLU A 198 20.19 7.16 -5.71
CA GLU A 198 20.53 8.59 -5.58
C GLU A 198 19.39 9.32 -4.88
N LYS A 199 19.70 10.09 -3.84
CA LYS A 199 18.71 10.92 -3.15
C LYS A 199 18.34 12.11 -4.01
N ILE A 200 17.05 12.41 -4.10
CA ILE A 200 16.56 13.64 -4.71
C ILE A 200 16.53 14.71 -3.61
N GLU A 201 17.15 15.86 -3.87
CA GLU A 201 17.21 16.97 -2.93
C GLU A 201 16.33 18.12 -3.41
N ASP A 202 15.83 18.91 -2.47
CA ASP A 202 15.14 20.16 -2.79
C ASP A 202 16.10 21.12 -3.53
N PHE A 203 15.56 21.92 -4.44
CA PHE A 203 16.33 22.87 -5.23
C PHE A 203 15.55 24.16 -5.49
N GLU A 204 16.26 25.24 -5.84
CA GLU A 204 15.63 26.53 -6.20
C GLU A 204 15.35 26.60 -7.71
N HIS A 205 14.16 27.03 -8.07
CA HIS A 205 13.77 27.36 -9.45
C HIS A 205 12.90 28.63 -9.43
N ASP A 206 13.26 29.64 -10.24
CA ASP A 206 12.57 30.93 -10.28
C ASP A 206 12.34 31.60 -8.91
N GLY A 207 13.32 31.46 -8.00
CA GLY A 207 13.27 32.04 -6.65
C GLY A 207 12.28 31.35 -5.70
N LYS A 208 11.83 30.14 -6.05
CA LYS A 208 11.01 29.28 -5.20
C LYS A 208 11.73 27.96 -4.94
N THR A 209 11.65 27.51 -3.70
CA THR A 209 12.09 26.17 -3.31
C THR A 209 11.13 25.11 -3.87
N ILE A 210 11.67 24.16 -4.62
CA ILE A 210 10.97 23.01 -5.15
C ILE A 210 11.23 21.83 -4.22
N LEU A 211 10.16 21.28 -3.62
CA LEU A 211 10.24 20.22 -2.60
C LEU A 211 10.43 18.82 -3.22
N ALA A 212 11.46 18.68 -4.05
CA ALA A 212 11.75 17.46 -4.80
C ALA A 212 12.18 16.30 -3.89
N SER A 213 12.66 16.56 -2.68
CA SER A 213 13.02 15.53 -1.70
C SER A 213 11.85 14.63 -1.31
N ARG A 214 10.59 15.08 -1.51
CA ARG A 214 9.39 14.24 -1.33
C ARG A 214 9.33 13.03 -2.28
N LEU A 215 10.13 13.03 -3.35
CA LEU A 215 10.24 11.91 -4.28
C LEU A 215 11.17 10.79 -3.75
N GLY A 216 11.88 11.02 -2.64
CA GLY A 216 12.78 10.05 -2.03
C GLY A 216 14.07 9.83 -2.83
N TYR A 217 14.38 8.57 -3.10
CA TYR A 217 15.55 8.14 -3.85
C TYR A 217 15.12 7.54 -5.19
N ARG A 218 15.99 7.63 -6.18
CA ARG A 218 15.76 7.10 -7.52
C ARG A 218 16.87 6.13 -7.91
N ILE A 219 16.56 5.12 -8.72
CA ILE A 219 17.61 4.21 -9.23
C ILE A 219 18.60 4.93 -10.14
N THR A 220 19.85 4.47 -10.15
CA THR A 220 20.90 4.97 -11.06
C THR A 220 21.27 3.93 -12.11
N LYS A 221 22.22 4.28 -12.99
CA LYS A 221 22.83 3.32 -13.92
C LYS A 221 23.51 2.15 -13.19
N ILE A 222 23.99 2.37 -11.96
CA ILE A 222 24.61 1.31 -11.13
C ILE A 222 23.57 0.28 -10.69
N PHE A 223 22.34 0.72 -10.35
CA PHE A 223 21.24 -0.22 -10.10
C PHE A 223 20.98 -1.10 -11.30
N SER A 224 20.93 -0.50 -12.50
CA SER A 224 20.72 -1.26 -13.74
C SER A 224 21.79 -2.35 -13.90
N LEU A 225 23.07 -1.98 -13.76
CA LEU A 225 24.19 -2.92 -13.83
C LEU A 225 24.11 -4.06 -12.80
N ARG A 226 23.74 -3.76 -11.54
CA ARG A 226 23.76 -4.73 -10.44
C ARG A 226 22.52 -5.62 -10.40
N CYS A 227 21.36 -5.06 -10.70
CA CYS A 227 20.07 -5.70 -10.46
C CYS A 227 19.43 -6.25 -11.74
N LEU A 228 19.78 -5.73 -12.92
CA LEU A 228 19.19 -6.16 -14.20
C LEU A 228 20.08 -7.13 -14.98
N ASN A 229 21.34 -7.33 -14.58
CA ASN A 229 22.27 -8.26 -15.24
C ASN A 229 21.85 -9.74 -15.19
N ARG A 230 20.87 -10.09 -14.35
CA ARG A 230 20.27 -11.43 -14.28
C ARG A 230 19.14 -11.63 -15.30
N LEU A 231 18.77 -10.58 -16.02
CA LEU A 231 17.64 -10.55 -16.97
C LEU A 231 18.05 -10.10 -18.37
N PHE A 232 18.96 -9.14 -18.47
CA PHE A 232 19.36 -8.52 -19.73
C PHE A 232 20.86 -8.67 -19.97
N ASP A 233 21.24 -8.94 -21.21
CA ASP A 233 22.64 -9.02 -21.64
C ASP A 233 23.34 -7.65 -21.53
N GLU A 234 22.61 -6.58 -21.87
CA GLU A 234 23.08 -5.19 -21.79
C GLU A 234 22.26 -4.41 -20.75
N PRO A 235 22.46 -4.67 -19.45
CA PRO A 235 21.59 -4.15 -18.39
C PRO A 235 21.59 -2.63 -18.31
N THR A 236 22.70 -1.98 -18.69
CA THR A 236 22.80 -0.51 -18.65
C THR A 236 22.16 0.21 -19.84
N ALA A 237 21.71 -0.53 -20.85
CA ALA A 237 20.97 0.01 -22.00
C ALA A 237 19.44 -0.01 -21.79
N VAL A 238 18.95 -0.74 -20.79
CA VAL A 238 17.51 -0.90 -20.50
C VAL A 238 16.86 0.45 -20.17
N PHE A 239 17.52 1.26 -19.34
CA PHE A 239 17.07 2.60 -18.98
C PHE A 239 18.08 3.64 -19.47
N ASN A 240 17.66 4.46 -20.43
CA ASN A 240 18.50 5.54 -20.94
C ASN A 240 18.64 6.68 -19.90
N GLU A 241 19.56 7.61 -20.14
CA GLU A 241 19.84 8.70 -19.21
C GLU A 241 18.61 9.58 -18.93
N LYS A 242 17.82 9.90 -19.97
CA LYS A 242 16.58 10.69 -19.84
C LYS A 242 15.50 9.97 -19.02
N MET A 243 15.46 8.63 -19.04
CA MET A 243 14.56 7.85 -18.18
C MET A 243 15.04 7.87 -16.73
N LEU A 244 16.34 7.69 -16.49
CA LEU A 244 16.93 7.74 -15.15
C LEU A 244 16.86 9.14 -14.53
N LYS A 245 16.88 10.18 -15.36
CA LYS A 245 16.82 11.60 -15.02
C LYS A 245 15.70 12.32 -15.79
N PRO A 246 14.42 12.14 -15.40
CA PRO A 246 13.26 12.71 -16.10
C PRO A 246 13.33 14.23 -16.29
N GLU A 247 14.02 14.96 -15.40
CA GLU A 247 14.25 16.40 -15.49
C GLU A 247 14.94 16.83 -16.80
N LEU A 248 15.72 15.93 -17.44
CA LEU A 248 16.38 16.19 -18.72
C LEU A 248 15.43 16.19 -19.92
N GLN A 249 14.18 15.75 -19.74
CA GLN A 249 13.15 15.78 -20.78
C GLN A 249 12.40 17.11 -20.80
N GLY A 250 12.48 17.90 -19.73
CA GLY A 250 11.83 19.20 -19.61
C GLY A 250 11.76 19.65 -18.15
N LEU A 251 12.61 20.61 -17.78
CA LEU A 251 12.71 21.09 -16.39
C LEU A 251 11.41 21.74 -15.91
N GLU A 252 10.73 22.53 -16.76
CA GLU A 252 9.48 23.20 -16.41
C GLU A 252 8.36 22.20 -16.06
N ASP A 253 8.18 21.15 -16.88
CA ASP A 253 7.18 20.11 -16.61
C ASP A 253 7.57 19.28 -15.37
N TYR A 254 8.87 19.09 -15.12
CA TYR A 254 9.37 18.42 -13.92
C TYR A 254 9.06 19.22 -12.64
N VAL A 255 9.34 20.52 -12.66
CA VAL A 255 9.03 21.45 -11.56
C VAL A 255 7.52 21.55 -11.33
N ASP A 256 6.72 21.73 -12.39
CA ASP A 256 5.26 21.78 -12.26
C ASP A 256 4.69 20.46 -11.73
N GLY A 257 5.25 19.32 -12.14
CA GLY A 257 4.82 18.02 -11.65
C GLY A 257 5.10 17.81 -10.15
N ILE A 258 6.24 18.28 -9.64
CA ILE A 258 6.55 18.25 -8.20
C ILE A 258 5.61 19.17 -7.43
N ASN A 259 5.41 20.40 -7.91
CA ASN A 259 4.48 21.34 -7.27
C ASN A 259 3.05 20.80 -7.27
N ASN A 260 2.61 20.17 -8.35
CA ASN A 260 1.30 19.52 -8.45
C ASN A 260 1.13 18.40 -7.39
N ILE A 261 2.19 17.63 -7.10
CA ILE A 261 2.19 16.65 -6.01
C ILE A 261 2.07 17.34 -4.65
N VAL A 262 2.89 18.37 -4.39
CA VAL A 262 2.91 19.09 -3.10
C VAL A 262 1.58 19.77 -2.81
N GLU A 263 1.01 20.48 -3.79
CA GLU A 263 -0.29 21.16 -3.69
C GLU A 263 -1.43 20.16 -3.44
N ALA A 264 -1.40 19.00 -4.10
CA ALA A 264 -2.37 17.95 -3.87
C ALA A 264 -2.22 17.34 -2.46
N GLN A 265 -0.99 17.16 -1.98
CA GLN A 265 -0.70 16.71 -0.62
C GLN A 265 -1.23 17.69 0.43
N GLU A 266 -1.01 18.99 0.25
CA GLU A 266 -1.55 20.04 1.13
C GLU A 266 -3.08 19.98 1.20
N LYS A 267 -3.74 19.99 0.04
CA LYS A 267 -5.20 19.94 -0.06
C LYS A 267 -5.80 18.70 0.60
N VAL A 268 -5.20 17.53 0.39
CA VAL A 268 -5.69 16.29 1.00
C VAL A 268 -5.48 16.33 2.52
N ALA A 269 -4.31 16.76 2.99
CA ALA A 269 -3.99 16.81 4.41
C ALA A 269 -4.90 17.79 5.18
N LEU A 270 -5.21 18.97 4.62
CA LEU A 270 -6.10 19.96 5.24
C LEU A 270 -7.48 19.38 5.61
N ARG A 271 -8.01 18.45 4.80
CA ARG A 271 -9.31 17.80 5.08
C ARG A 271 -9.33 17.03 6.40
N TYR A 272 -8.20 16.45 6.82
CA TYR A 272 -8.09 15.75 8.11
C TYR A 272 -8.16 16.70 9.31
N PHE A 273 -7.79 17.96 9.11
CA PHE A 273 -7.96 19.01 10.11
C PHE A 273 -9.40 19.53 10.11
N GLU A 274 -9.98 19.76 8.93
CA GLU A 274 -11.35 20.25 8.76
C GLU A 274 -12.38 19.32 9.40
N ASP A 275 -12.22 18.00 9.25
CA ASP A 275 -13.16 17.02 9.80
C ASP A 275 -12.78 16.50 11.20
N GLY A 276 -11.67 16.99 11.76
CA GLY A 276 -11.14 16.62 13.08
C GLY A 276 -10.52 15.23 13.16
N SER A 277 -10.45 14.48 12.06
CA SER A 277 -9.96 13.09 12.04
C SER A 277 -8.47 12.96 12.35
N ILE A 278 -7.69 14.05 12.27
CA ILE A 278 -6.31 14.10 12.74
C ILE A 278 -6.16 13.78 14.24
N ASN A 279 -7.18 14.04 15.06
CA ASN A 279 -7.12 13.77 16.50
C ASN A 279 -7.02 12.27 16.82
N SER A 280 -7.39 11.42 15.87
CA SER A 280 -7.25 9.96 15.99
C SER A 280 -6.01 9.43 15.27
N ALA A 281 -5.18 10.29 14.68
CA ALA A 281 -3.94 9.87 14.02
C ALA A 281 -2.89 9.45 15.04
N ILE A 282 -2.19 8.34 14.79
CA ILE A 282 -1.00 7.98 15.57
C ILE A 282 0.09 9.05 15.39
N PRO A 283 1.02 9.21 16.34
CA PRO A 283 2.02 10.27 16.28
C PRO A 283 2.76 10.43 14.93
N PRO A 284 3.29 9.37 14.29
CA PRO A 284 3.96 9.53 12.99
C PRO A 284 3.00 10.03 11.88
N LEU A 285 1.74 9.58 11.87
CA LEU A 285 0.76 10.08 10.89
C LEU A 285 0.40 11.55 11.15
N LYS A 286 0.27 11.95 12.43
CA LYS A 286 0.01 13.34 12.81
C LYS A 286 1.14 14.26 12.35
N ILE A 287 2.40 13.82 12.48
CA ILE A 287 3.57 14.53 11.95
C ILE A 287 3.41 14.71 10.43
N LEU A 288 3.16 13.64 9.67
CA LEU A 288 3.01 13.72 8.21
C LEU A 288 1.90 14.68 7.78
N LEU A 289 0.72 14.58 8.40
CA LEU A 289 -0.41 15.45 8.06
C LEU A 289 -0.09 16.94 8.28
N ASN A 290 0.65 17.28 9.34
CA ASN A 290 1.11 18.65 9.56
C ASN A 290 2.17 19.09 8.55
N ILE A 291 3.15 18.24 8.24
CA ILE A 291 4.15 18.53 7.20
C ILE A 291 3.49 18.76 5.85
N MET A 292 2.50 17.94 5.49
CA MET A 292 1.78 18.06 4.22
C MET A 292 0.92 19.33 4.18
N ALA A 293 0.16 19.62 5.24
CA ALA A 293 -0.76 20.76 5.29
C ALA A 293 -0.08 22.12 5.53
N TYR A 294 0.97 22.16 6.33
CA TYR A 294 1.56 23.41 6.84
C TYR A 294 3.07 23.52 6.62
N GLY A 295 3.68 22.53 5.95
CA GLY A 295 5.13 22.50 5.66
C GLY A 295 6.03 22.20 6.87
N SER A 296 5.49 22.19 8.08
CA SER A 296 6.25 21.94 9.32
C SER A 296 5.40 21.30 10.41
N TYR A 297 6.06 20.63 11.35
CA TYR A 297 5.47 20.16 12.60
C TYR A 297 6.34 20.65 13.76
N GLU A 298 5.77 21.43 14.68
CA GLU A 298 6.51 22.05 15.79
C GLU A 298 7.75 22.85 15.32
N GLY A 299 7.64 23.51 14.16
CA GLY A 299 8.73 24.29 13.55
C GLY A 299 9.80 23.47 12.83
N LYS A 300 9.65 22.14 12.75
CA LYS A 300 10.60 21.22 12.11
C LYS A 300 10.07 20.70 10.78
N GLN A 301 10.99 20.43 9.85
CA GLN A 301 10.70 19.78 8.57
C GLN A 301 10.92 18.27 8.66
N ILE A 302 10.41 17.51 7.69
CA ILE A 302 10.47 16.03 7.74
C ILE A 302 11.88 15.45 7.73
N ASN A 303 12.87 16.22 7.29
CA ASN A 303 14.29 15.80 7.32
C ASN A 303 14.92 15.90 8.72
N ASP A 304 14.22 16.49 9.68
CA ASP A 304 14.67 16.54 11.07
C ASP A 304 14.69 15.12 11.67
N LEU A 305 15.86 14.74 12.22
CA LEU A 305 16.08 13.41 12.81
C LEU A 305 15.12 13.14 13.99
N GLU A 306 14.70 14.18 14.72
CA GLU A 306 13.74 14.03 15.81
C GLU A 306 12.35 13.66 15.32
N LEU A 307 11.97 14.03 14.09
CA LEU A 307 10.72 13.60 13.47
C LEU A 307 10.88 12.22 12.81
N ARG A 308 12.00 11.98 12.12
CA ARG A 308 12.29 10.69 11.46
C ARG A 308 12.27 9.52 12.45
N LYS A 309 12.66 9.72 13.72
CA LYS A 309 12.62 8.67 14.76
C LYS A 309 11.22 8.09 15.00
N TYR A 310 10.14 8.83 14.74
CA TYR A 310 8.78 8.33 14.92
C TYR A 310 8.40 7.23 13.93
N PHE A 311 9.19 7.06 12.88
CA PHE A 311 9.03 6.02 11.86
C PHE A 311 9.99 4.84 12.07
N ASP A 312 10.82 4.89 13.11
CA ASP A 312 11.71 3.80 13.48
C ASP A 312 10.97 2.72 14.27
N ARG A 313 11.26 1.46 13.95
CA ARG A 313 10.58 0.30 14.54
C ARG A 313 10.81 0.18 16.04
N ASP A 314 12.05 0.36 16.50
CA ASP A 314 12.39 0.18 17.91
C ASP A 314 11.81 1.31 18.77
N TYR A 315 11.81 2.54 18.22
CA TYR A 315 11.08 3.65 18.83
C TYR A 315 9.59 3.32 18.99
N VAL A 316 8.91 2.85 17.93
CA VAL A 316 7.50 2.49 17.99
C VAL A 316 7.24 1.40 19.04
N LEU A 317 8.03 0.32 19.05
CA LEU A 317 7.84 -0.79 20.00
C LEU A 317 7.99 -0.36 21.46
N SER A 318 8.87 0.61 21.73
CA SER A 318 9.09 1.13 23.09
C SER A 318 8.07 2.19 23.52
N SER A 319 7.33 2.78 22.57
CA SER A 319 6.45 3.92 22.81
C SER A 319 5.16 3.58 23.56
N ASP A 320 4.69 4.53 24.36
CA ASP A 320 3.47 4.34 25.16
C ASP A 320 2.20 4.34 24.32
N TRP A 321 2.17 5.12 23.24
CA TRP A 321 1.03 5.12 22.31
C TRP A 321 0.86 3.76 21.62
N TYR A 322 1.96 3.05 21.31
CA TYR A 322 1.89 1.71 20.74
C TYR A 322 1.38 0.70 21.76
N LYS A 323 1.91 0.73 23.00
CA LYS A 323 1.43 -0.12 24.10
C LYS A 323 -0.05 0.10 24.38
N GLU A 324 -0.53 1.34 24.32
CA GLU A 324 -1.94 1.68 24.46
C GLU A 324 -2.79 0.96 23.40
N ARG A 325 -2.37 0.92 22.13
CA ARG A 325 -3.07 0.17 21.07
C ARG A 325 -3.17 -1.33 21.37
N LEU A 326 -2.12 -1.92 21.94
CA LEU A 326 -2.13 -3.34 22.32
C LEU A 326 -3.12 -3.59 23.47
N SER A 327 -3.12 -2.72 24.48
CA SER A 327 -4.08 -2.76 25.58
C SER A 327 -5.52 -2.59 25.09
N ILE A 328 -5.78 -1.69 24.14
CA ILE A 328 -7.10 -1.52 23.51
C ILE A 328 -7.51 -2.81 22.78
N LYS A 329 -6.59 -3.46 22.04
CA LYS A 329 -6.87 -4.73 21.36
C LYS A 329 -7.25 -5.82 22.37
N GLN A 330 -6.47 -5.97 23.44
CA GLN A 330 -6.76 -6.91 24.52
C GLN A 330 -8.15 -6.65 25.12
N GLN A 331 -8.49 -5.40 25.45
CA GLN A 331 -9.79 -5.07 26.01
C GLN A 331 -10.95 -5.36 25.04
N LYS A 332 -10.75 -5.11 23.74
CA LYS A 332 -11.74 -5.47 22.70
C LYS A 332 -11.95 -6.98 22.64
N ASP A 333 -10.89 -7.78 22.74
CA ASP A 333 -10.99 -9.24 22.72
C ASP A 333 -11.69 -9.80 23.95
N ILE A 334 -11.36 -9.28 25.15
CA ILE A 334 -12.05 -9.62 26.40
C ILE A 334 -13.55 -9.35 26.25
N ASN A 335 -13.92 -8.17 25.74
CA ASN A 335 -15.32 -7.79 25.54
C ASN A 335 -16.00 -8.67 24.49
N PHE A 336 -15.32 -8.97 23.39
CA PHE A 336 -15.82 -9.86 22.34
C PHE A 336 -16.11 -11.25 22.90
N TYR A 337 -15.12 -11.91 23.52
CA TYR A 337 -15.32 -13.26 24.05
C TYR A 337 -16.36 -13.31 25.17
N SER A 338 -16.43 -12.29 26.03
CA SER A 338 -17.51 -12.16 27.02
C SER A 338 -18.90 -12.15 26.34
N SER A 339 -19.06 -11.36 25.28
CA SER A 339 -20.31 -11.31 24.52
C SER A 339 -20.65 -12.64 23.83
N GLN A 340 -19.63 -13.35 23.33
CA GLN A 340 -19.80 -14.66 22.69
C GLN A 340 -20.20 -15.73 23.71
N ILE A 341 -19.61 -15.72 24.91
CA ILE A 341 -20.00 -16.63 26.01
C ILE A 341 -21.48 -16.43 26.32
N LYS A 342 -21.90 -15.19 26.55
CA LYS A 342 -23.31 -14.88 26.83
C LYS A 342 -24.23 -15.34 25.70
N TYR A 343 -23.87 -15.06 24.46
CA TYR A 343 -24.65 -15.48 23.29
C TYR A 343 -24.82 -17.00 23.22
N LEU A 344 -23.74 -17.77 23.45
CA LEU A 344 -23.77 -19.22 23.42
C LEU A 344 -24.56 -19.80 24.58
N GLU A 345 -24.43 -19.26 25.79
CA GLU A 345 -25.21 -19.65 26.97
C GLU A 345 -26.71 -19.39 26.75
N ASP A 346 -27.07 -18.20 26.23
CA ASP A 346 -28.44 -17.85 25.87
C ASP A 346 -29.00 -18.75 24.75
N PHE A 347 -28.14 -19.20 23.82
CA PHE A 347 -28.52 -20.13 22.76
C PHE A 347 -28.76 -21.55 23.28
N ILE A 348 -27.92 -22.05 24.19
CA ILE A 348 -28.03 -23.37 24.82
C ILE A 348 -29.27 -23.44 25.74
N ALA A 349 -29.54 -22.38 26.49
CA ALA A 349 -30.65 -22.35 27.45
C ALA A 349 -32.04 -22.47 26.81
N LYS A 350 -32.18 -22.27 25.50
CA LYS A 350 -33.45 -22.37 24.78
C LYS A 350 -33.80 -23.84 24.49
N PRO A 351 -34.89 -24.40 25.04
CA PRO A 351 -35.25 -25.81 24.81
C PRO A 351 -35.46 -26.17 23.33
N SER A 352 -35.91 -25.21 22.52
CA SER A 352 -36.08 -25.38 21.06
C SER A 352 -34.78 -25.66 20.31
N ASN A 353 -33.62 -25.35 20.91
CA ASN A 353 -32.32 -25.49 20.27
C ASN A 353 -31.60 -26.80 20.61
N LYS A 354 -32.19 -27.67 21.44
CA LYS A 354 -31.50 -28.87 21.98
C LYS A 354 -30.84 -29.74 20.90
N ILE A 355 -31.53 -29.99 19.79
CA ILE A 355 -30.98 -30.79 18.67
C ILE A 355 -29.76 -30.08 18.05
N LEU A 356 -29.87 -28.77 17.80
CA LEU A 356 -28.76 -27.98 17.22
C LEU A 356 -27.57 -27.84 18.17
N VAL A 357 -27.81 -27.79 19.49
CA VAL A 357 -26.76 -27.76 20.51
C VAL A 357 -25.87 -29.00 20.42
N ASP A 358 -26.47 -30.18 20.33
CA ASP A 358 -25.76 -31.45 20.15
C ASP A 358 -25.10 -31.53 18.77
N ASP A 359 -25.87 -31.33 17.68
CA ASP A 359 -25.39 -31.51 16.30
C ASP A 359 -24.19 -30.60 15.97
N MET A 360 -24.23 -29.34 16.43
CA MET A 360 -23.18 -28.36 16.17
C MET A 360 -22.10 -28.33 17.25
N LYS A 361 -22.22 -29.17 18.30
CA LYS A 361 -21.32 -29.24 19.46
C LYS A 361 -21.13 -27.89 20.15
N ILE A 362 -22.24 -27.21 20.46
CA ILE A 362 -22.21 -25.83 20.97
C ILE A 362 -21.57 -25.75 22.37
N GLU A 363 -21.76 -26.77 23.22
CA GLU A 363 -21.09 -26.92 24.53
C GLU A 363 -19.56 -26.93 24.41
N ASP A 364 -19.01 -27.69 23.44
CA ASP A 364 -17.56 -27.72 23.17
C ASP A 364 -17.06 -26.35 22.72
N ARG A 365 -17.83 -25.64 21.88
CA ARG A 365 -17.48 -24.29 21.42
C ARG A 365 -17.48 -23.31 22.58
N LEU A 366 -18.50 -23.36 23.46
CA LEU A 366 -18.56 -22.54 24.67
C LEU A 366 -17.32 -22.77 25.55
N THR A 367 -16.92 -24.02 25.72
CA THR A 367 -15.72 -24.38 26.49
C THR A 367 -14.45 -23.75 25.89
N ARG A 368 -14.28 -23.81 24.56
CA ARG A 368 -13.16 -23.16 23.86
C ARG A 368 -13.18 -21.63 24.01
N VAL A 369 -14.35 -21.01 23.86
CA VAL A 369 -14.48 -19.54 24.00
C VAL A 369 -14.19 -19.11 25.44
N LYS A 370 -14.61 -19.88 26.46
CA LYS A 370 -14.25 -19.62 27.87
C LYS A 370 -12.73 -19.71 28.10
N ALA A 371 -12.04 -20.64 27.45
CA ALA A 371 -10.58 -20.72 27.51
C ALA A 371 -9.92 -19.49 26.86
N LEU A 372 -10.36 -19.10 25.65
CA LEU A 372 -9.87 -17.89 24.96
C LEU A 372 -10.15 -16.60 25.76
N TYR A 373 -11.30 -16.51 26.42
CA TYR A 373 -11.61 -15.39 27.31
C TYR A 373 -10.63 -15.29 28.48
N SER A 374 -10.35 -16.42 29.14
CA SER A 374 -9.37 -16.48 30.23
C SER A 374 -7.95 -16.13 29.75
N GLU A 375 -7.54 -16.66 28.59
CA GLU A 375 -6.24 -16.34 27.98
C GLU A 375 -6.13 -14.85 27.65
N SER A 376 -7.17 -14.25 27.04
CA SER A 376 -7.18 -12.84 26.64
C SER A 376 -6.98 -11.87 27.81
N LYS A 377 -7.29 -12.28 29.05
CA LYS A 377 -7.07 -11.48 30.26
C LYS A 377 -5.64 -11.57 30.81
N SER A 378 -4.84 -12.50 30.32
CA SER A 378 -3.48 -12.72 30.83
C SER A 378 -2.48 -11.69 30.29
N GLU A 379 -1.43 -11.42 31.07
CA GLU A 379 -0.31 -10.60 30.60
C GLU A 379 0.43 -11.27 29.43
N ASN A 380 0.47 -12.60 29.39
CA ASN A 380 1.07 -13.36 28.29
C ASN A 380 0.37 -13.08 26.96
N TYR A 381 -0.97 -12.93 26.97
CA TYR A 381 -1.70 -12.54 25.78
C TYR A 381 -1.31 -11.14 25.32
N LEU A 382 -1.24 -10.16 26.23
CA LEU A 382 -0.79 -8.81 25.88
C LEU A 382 0.62 -8.81 25.29
N ASN A 383 1.54 -9.58 25.88
CA ASN A 383 2.90 -9.74 25.37
C ASN A 383 2.93 -10.40 23.97
N SER A 384 2.01 -11.35 23.70
CA SER A 384 1.89 -11.98 22.38
C SER A 384 1.43 -11.03 21.28
N LEU A 385 0.82 -9.88 21.63
CA LEU A 385 0.39 -8.86 20.68
C LEU A 385 1.52 -7.93 20.23
N ILE A 386 2.69 -7.96 20.89
CA ILE A 386 3.85 -7.15 20.51
C ILE A 386 4.31 -7.54 19.10
N GLY A 387 4.44 -6.56 18.22
CA GLY A 387 4.69 -6.75 16.78
C GLY A 387 3.42 -6.78 15.92
N THR A 388 2.22 -6.79 16.51
CA THR A 388 0.95 -6.59 15.79
C THR A 388 0.56 -5.11 15.74
N ILE A 389 -0.41 -4.76 14.90
CA ILE A 389 -0.93 -3.38 14.77
C ILE A 389 -1.82 -2.92 15.94
N GLY A 390 -2.15 -3.83 16.88
CA GLY A 390 -3.09 -3.54 17.97
C GLY A 390 -4.46 -3.13 17.46
N ALA A 391 -5.09 -2.16 18.12
CA ALA A 391 -6.34 -1.58 17.67
C ALA A 391 -6.40 -0.07 17.93
N ASP A 392 -7.07 0.67 17.04
CA ASP A 392 -7.28 2.11 17.21
C ASP A 392 -8.25 2.43 18.36
N PRO A 393 -8.01 3.54 19.09
CA PRO A 393 -9.08 4.24 19.77
C PRO A 393 -10.09 4.69 18.70
N LEU A 394 -11.35 4.30 18.85
CA LEU A 394 -12.38 4.62 17.85
C LEU A 394 -12.51 6.14 17.74
N CYS A 395 -12.30 6.67 16.52
CA CYS A 395 -12.74 8.02 16.20
C CYS A 395 -14.27 8.01 16.22
N ARG A 396 -14.87 8.55 17.28
CA ARG A 396 -16.31 8.80 17.35
C ARG A 396 -16.49 10.30 17.11
N LYS A 397 -17.14 10.66 16.00
CA LYS A 397 -17.67 12.01 15.82
C LYS A 397 -18.72 12.31 16.88
#